data_AF-A0A963SP83-F1
#
_entry.id   AF-A0A963SP83-F1
#
_cell.length_a   1.000
_cell.length_b   1.000
_cell.length_c   1.000
_cell.angle_alpha   90.00
_cell.angle_beta   90.00
_cell.angle_gamma   90.00
#
_symmetry.space_group_name_H-M   'P 1'
#
loop_
_entity.id
_entity.type
_entity.pdbx_description
1 polymer ?
#
loop_
_entity_poly.entity_id
_entity_poly.type
_entity_poly.pdbx_seq_one_letter_code
_entity_poly.pdbx_strand_id
1 'polypeptide(L)'
;MALELIAPNSFYGVRTSGTLESLDVWYRANFFAGMAAVVCGGAAILINLAIIRSTTIREDQKWWLTLGTFLLAAGAAVGAGLLAG
;
A
#
# COMPACT_ATOMS: atom_id res chain seq x y z
N MET A 1 3.53 -6.06 19.18
CA MET A 1 2.96 -4.90 18.46
C MET A 1 1.52 -4.76 18.93
N ALA A 2 1.11 -3.58 19.40
CA ALA A 2 0.32 -3.48 20.63
C ALA A 2 -1.18 -3.85 20.60
N LEU A 3 -1.74 -4.47 19.56
CA LEU A 3 -3.15 -4.89 19.66
C LEU A 3 -3.52 -6.25 19.06
N GLU A 4 -2.90 -6.75 17.99
CA GLU A 4 -3.19 -8.10 17.41
C GLU A 4 -4.70 -8.46 17.40
N LEU A 5 -5.56 -7.46 17.21
CA LEU A 5 -6.98 -7.55 17.53
C LEU A 5 -7.78 -8.35 16.50
N ILE A 6 -7.26 -8.41 15.27
CA ILE A 6 -7.94 -9.01 14.13
C ILE A 6 -7.25 -10.32 13.79
N ALA A 7 -7.86 -11.42 14.22
CA ALA A 7 -7.44 -12.76 13.86
C ALA A 7 -7.48 -12.96 12.33
N PRO A 8 -6.66 -13.90 11.79
CA PRO A 8 -6.72 -14.29 10.39
C PRO A 8 -8.16 -14.57 9.95
N ASN A 9 -8.57 -13.93 8.87
CA ASN A 9 -9.92 -14.08 8.32
C ASN A 9 -9.90 -13.96 6.80
N SER A 10 -11.02 -14.33 6.17
CA SER A 10 -11.17 -14.36 4.71
C SER A 10 -11.48 -13.01 4.06
N PHE A 11 -11.56 -11.91 4.82
CA PHE A 11 -12.03 -10.62 4.31
C PHE A 11 -11.00 -9.49 4.43
N TYR A 12 -10.11 -9.54 5.42
CA TYR A 12 -9.13 -8.51 5.72
C TYR A 12 -7.70 -9.05 5.55
N GLY A 13 -6.74 -8.17 5.27
CA GLY A 13 -5.31 -8.48 5.32
C GLY A 13 -4.74 -9.29 4.15
N VAL A 14 -3.41 -9.44 4.18
CA VAL A 14 -2.63 -10.27 3.25
C VAL A 14 -2.89 -11.73 3.56
N ARG A 15 -3.29 -12.49 2.53
CA ARG A 15 -3.71 -13.89 2.63
C ARG A 15 -2.88 -14.77 1.70
N THR A 16 -1.73 -15.18 2.20
CA THR A 16 -0.92 -16.28 1.66
C THR A 16 -1.18 -17.55 2.46
N SER A 17 -0.79 -18.72 1.93
CA SER A 17 -0.83 -19.98 2.69
C SER A 17 -0.09 -19.85 4.03
N GLY A 18 1.08 -19.22 4.04
CA GLY A 18 1.87 -18.98 5.25
C GLY A 18 1.16 -18.11 6.30
N THR A 19 0.50 -17.02 5.88
CA THR A 19 -0.23 -16.12 6.81
C THR A 19 -1.50 -16.75 7.39
N LEU A 20 -2.12 -17.72 6.70
CA LEU A 20 -3.31 -18.40 7.20
C LEU A 20 -2.98 -19.59 8.12
N GLU A 21 -1.78 -20.16 7.99
CA GLU A 21 -1.29 -21.27 8.82
C GLU A 21 -0.62 -20.79 10.12
N SER A 22 -0.11 -19.55 10.17
CA SER A 22 0.59 -19.00 11.33
C SER A 22 0.13 -17.60 11.70
N LEU A 23 -0.31 -17.45 12.96
CA LEU A 23 -0.74 -16.19 13.54
C LEU A 23 0.41 -15.16 13.61
N ASP A 24 1.63 -15.61 13.89
CA ASP A 24 2.82 -14.75 13.91
C ASP A 24 3.16 -14.22 12.51
N VAL A 25 3.08 -15.10 11.50
CA VAL A 25 3.30 -14.71 10.09
C VAL A 25 2.19 -13.75 9.63
N TRP A 26 0.94 -13.98 10.03
CA TRP A 26 -0.17 -13.07 9.77
C TRP A 26 0.10 -11.66 10.25
N TYR A 27 0.41 -11.46 11.53
CA TYR A 27 0.61 -10.11 12.06
C TYR A 27 1.85 -9.46 11.49
N ARG A 28 2.93 -10.22 11.27
CA ARG A 28 4.14 -9.69 10.65
C ARG A 28 3.89 -9.21 9.22
N ALA A 29 3.28 -10.05 8.38
CA ALA A 29 2.97 -9.72 6.99
C ALA A 29 2.02 -8.52 6.89
N ASN A 30 0.96 -8.49 7.70
CA ASN A 30 -0.01 -7.40 7.71
C ASN A 30 0.58 -6.09 8.27
N PHE A 31 1.48 -6.17 9.25
CA PHE A 31 2.21 -4.99 9.73
C PHE A 31 3.12 -4.41 8.64
N PHE A 32 3.90 -5.24 7.95
CA PHE A 32 4.74 -4.80 6.85
C PHE A 32 3.92 -4.24 5.68
N ALA A 33 2.83 -4.91 5.31
CA ALA A 33 1.91 -4.42 4.29
C ALA A 33 1.31 -3.06 4.65
N GLY A 34 0.88 -2.89 5.91
CA GLY A 34 0.37 -1.62 6.42
C GLY A 34 1.43 -0.52 6.41
N MET A 35 2.66 -0.82 6.84
CA MET A 35 3.76 0.13 6.82
C MET A 35 4.13 0.53 5.38
N ALA A 36 4.21 -0.43 4.47
CA ALA A 36 4.44 -0.17 3.05
C ALA A 36 3.32 0.72 2.46
N ALA A 37 2.06 0.44 2.81
CA ALA A 37 0.94 1.28 2.39
C ALA A 37 1.05 2.72 2.89
N VAL A 38 1.45 2.93 4.15
CA VAL A 38 1.65 4.27 4.71
C VAL A 38 2.78 5.00 3.98
N VAL A 39 3.93 4.35 3.77
CA VAL A 39 5.08 4.95 3.10
C VAL A 39 4.78 5.26 1.63
N CYS A 40 4.28 4.29 0.88
CA CYS A 40 3.94 4.46 -0.54
C CYS A 40 2.80 5.46 -0.74
N GLY A 41 1.76 5.41 0.10
CA GLY A 41 0.65 6.35 0.06
C GLY A 41 1.08 7.78 0.38
N GLY A 42 1.91 7.96 1.42
CA GLY A 42 2.49 9.26 1.77
C GLY A 42 3.33 9.83 0.62
N ALA A 43 4.19 9.02 0.02
CA ALA A 43 4.98 9.43 -1.14
C ALA A 43 4.08 9.81 -2.33
N ALA A 44 3.05 9.02 -2.62
CA ALA A 44 2.10 9.31 -3.70
C ALA A 44 1.36 10.63 -3.47
N ILE A 45 0.95 10.93 -2.24
CA ILE A 45 0.31 12.22 -1.90
C ILE A 45 1.25 13.38 -2.22
N LEU A 46 2.52 13.32 -1.79
CA LEU A 46 3.50 14.38 -2.04
C LEU A 46 3.77 14.57 -3.53
N ILE A 47 3.93 13.47 -4.27
CA ILE A 47 4.14 13.50 -5.72
C ILE A 47 2.91 14.11 -6.42
N ASN A 48 1.70 13.71 -6.02
CA ASN A 48 0.47 14.26 -6.60
C ASN A 48 0.27 15.74 -6.32
N LEU A 49 0.60 16.19 -5.11
CA LEU A 49 0.60 17.62 -4.79
C LEU A 49 1.58 18.39 -5.69
N ALA A 50 2.76 17.82 -5.97
CA ALA A 50 3.73 18.42 -6.88
C ALA A 50 3.23 18.44 -8.33
N ILE A 51 2.58 17.37 -8.81
CA ILE A 51 2.00 17.29 -10.16
C ILE A 51 0.90 18.35 -10.34
N ILE A 52 -0.04 18.43 -9.38
CA ILE A 52 -1.17 19.35 -9.44
C ILE A 52 -0.69 20.80 -9.46
N ARG A 53 0.30 21.14 -8.60
CA ARG A 53 0.86 22.50 -8.51
C ARG A 53 1.83 22.85 -9.62
N SER A 54 2.26 21.88 -10.44
CA SER A 54 3.20 22.15 -11.52
C SER A 54 2.57 23.04 -12.59
N THR A 55 3.28 24.11 -12.95
CA THR A 55 2.92 24.99 -14.07
C THR A 55 3.49 24.51 -15.41
N THR A 56 4.38 23.52 -15.39
CA THR A 56 5.04 22.99 -16.59
C THR A 56 4.31 21.78 -17.20
N ILE A 57 3.51 21.08 -16.39
CA ILE A 57 2.76 19.90 -16.84
C ILE A 57 1.41 20.35 -17.41
N ARG A 58 1.05 19.83 -18.60
CA ARG A 58 -0.24 20.14 -19.23
C ARG A 58 -1.39 19.52 -18.42
N GLU A 59 -2.51 20.23 -18.33
CA GLU A 59 -3.68 19.80 -17.53
C GLU A 59 -4.23 18.42 -17.93
N ASP A 60 -4.22 18.09 -19.23
CA ASP A 60 -4.62 16.77 -19.72
C ASP A 60 -3.68 15.65 -19.26
N GLN A 61 -2.40 15.96 -19.03
CA GLN A 61 -1.41 15.00 -18.55
C GLN A 61 -1.46 14.84 -17.03
N LYS A 62 -1.84 15.88 -16.28
CA LYS A 62 -1.91 15.82 -14.80
C LYS A 62 -2.83 14.72 -14.32
N TRP A 63 -3.98 14.53 -14.98
CA TRP A 63 -4.93 13.49 -14.61
C TRP A 63 -4.34 12.08 -14.74
N TRP A 64 -3.67 11.79 -15.86
CA TRP A 64 -3.02 10.50 -16.10
C TRP A 64 -1.84 10.25 -15.17
N LEU A 65 -1.03 11.28 -14.89
CA LEU A 65 0.09 11.17 -13.95
C LEU A 65 -0.42 10.96 -12.52
N THR A 66 -1.51 11.60 -12.15
CA THR A 66 -2.11 11.45 -10.82
C THR A 66 -2.67 10.05 -10.62
N LEU A 67 -3.40 9.55 -11.61
CA LEU A 67 -3.90 8.18 -11.61
C LEU A 67 -2.73 7.17 -11.60
N GLY A 68 -1.72 7.38 -12.44
CA GLY A 68 -0.57 6.49 -12.55
C GLY A 68 0.22 6.37 -11.25
N THR A 69 0.47 7.48 -10.55
CA THR A 69 1.19 7.45 -9.26
C THR A 69 0.37 6.77 -8.17
N PHE A 70 -0.95 6.99 -8.14
CA PHE A 70 -1.83 6.29 -7.21
C PHE A 70 -1.81 4.78 -7.44
N LEU A 71 -1.98 4.34 -8.68
CA LEU A 71 -1.96 2.92 -9.04
C LEU A 71 -0.60 2.27 -8.75
N LEU A 72 0.50 2.98 -9.02
CA LEU A 72 1.85 2.51 -8.72
C LEU A 72 2.05 2.32 -7.21
N ALA A 73 1.62 3.29 -6.40
CA ALA A 73 1.75 3.21 -4.95
C ALA A 73 0.88 2.11 -4.34
N ALA A 74 -0.36 1.96 -4.83
CA ALA A 74 -1.25 0.87 -4.42
C ALA A 74 -0.66 -0.51 -4.78
N GLY A 75 -0.16 -0.66 -6.01
CA GLY A 75 0.49 -1.89 -6.46
C GLY A 75 1.74 -2.24 -5.66
N ALA A 76 2.59 -1.24 -5.37
CA ALA A 76 3.79 -1.42 -4.55
C ALA A 76 3.45 -1.87 -3.11
N ALA A 77 2.42 -1.26 -2.49
CA ALA A 77 1.98 -1.64 -1.16
C ALA A 77 1.42 -3.07 -1.11
N VAL A 78 0.61 -3.46 -2.10
CA VAL A 78 0.08 -4.83 -2.22
C VAL A 78 1.21 -5.83 -2.46
N GLY A 79 2.14 -5.53 -3.38
CA GLY A 79 3.29 -6.38 -3.67
C GLY A 79 4.20 -6.59 -2.46
N ALA A 80 4.47 -5.53 -1.69
CA ALA A 80 5.24 -5.62 -0.45
C ALA A 80 4.55 -6.52 0.59
N GLY A 81 3.22 -6.45 0.69
CA GLY A 81 2.45 -7.35 1.55
C GLY A 81 2.58 -8.81 1.13
N LEU A 82 2.44 -9.10 -0.17
CA LEU A 82 2.58 -10.46 -0.71
C LEU A 82 3.98 -11.06 -0.53
N LEU A 83 5.04 -10.24 -0.58
CA LEU A 83 6.42 -10.70 -0.35
C LEU A 83 6.73 -10.94 1.14
N ALA A 84 5.93 -10.41 2.05
CA ALA A 84 6.16 -10.48 3.49
C ALA A 84 5.45 -11.67 4.18
N GLY A 85 4.49 -12.30 3.49
CA GLY A 85 3.69 -13.44 3.98
C GLY A 85 3.94 -14.72 3.21
#